data_AF-A0A1I7V8X3-F1
#
_entry.id   AF-A0A1I7V8X3-F1
#
_cell.length_a   1.000
_cell.length_b   1.000
_cell.length_c   1.000
_cell.angle_alpha   90.00
_cell.angle_beta   90.00
_cell.angle_gamma   90.00
#
_symmetry.space_group_name_H-M   'P 1'
#
loop_
_entity.id
_entity.type
_entity.pdbx_description
1 polymer ?
#
loop_
_entity_poly.entity_id
_entity_poly.type
_entity_poly.pdbx_seq_one_letter_code
_entity_poly.pdbx_strand_id
1 'polypeptide(L)'
;MLLLYIGIEIFTDTYQEPWVAALRAWHNGSLLEGPMKDYPPLNDPRIPLINPAPPQIHRLMNPERLFSKISVLGDPRINENPGLLSLGLILYRWHNIQARRIQEEHPYWTDEEVFQGARRWVIATLQKITLYDFLPIMLADEKAVPPYEKYKPLVPPGISHAFAAAAFRYPHTIVPPALLLRKRANGKCEFRDEVGGYPALRLCQNWWNAQDIVQEYSVDEIVLGMASQIAEGEISLLLKT
;
A
#
# COMPACT_ATOMS: atom_id res chain seq x y z
N MET A 1 1.73 1.38 -10.00
CA MET A 1 0.99 0.16 -10.37
C MET A 1 0.88 -0.76 -9.19
N LEU A 2 1.93 -0.85 -8.36
CA LEU A 2 1.71 -0.97 -6.90
C LEU A 2 0.61 0.01 -6.52
N LEU A 3 0.75 1.33 -6.81
CA LEU A 3 -0.30 2.35 -6.65
C LEU A 3 -1.67 2.14 -7.33
N LEU A 4 -1.82 1.24 -8.32
CA LEU A 4 -3.13 0.93 -8.95
C LEU A 4 -3.83 -0.21 -8.21
N TYR A 5 -3.05 -1.24 -7.83
CA TYR A 5 -3.48 -2.33 -6.96
C TYR A 5 -3.81 -1.80 -5.56
N ILE A 6 -2.92 -0.96 -5.06
CA ILE A 6 -3.04 -0.15 -3.86
C ILE A 6 -4.24 0.78 -4.10
N GLY A 7 -4.18 1.75 -5.00
CA GLY A 7 -5.22 2.77 -5.19
C GLY A 7 -6.68 2.31 -5.21
N ILE A 8 -6.96 1.23 -5.94
CA ILE A 8 -8.32 0.75 -6.22
C ILE A 8 -8.77 -0.34 -5.24
N GLU A 9 -7.88 -1.16 -4.71
CA GLU A 9 -8.30 -2.13 -3.70
C GLU A 9 -8.38 -1.47 -2.31
N ILE A 10 -7.68 -0.32 -2.13
CA ILE A 10 -7.43 0.25 -0.82
C ILE A 10 -8.63 0.76 -0.05
N PHE A 11 -9.31 1.73 -0.65
CA PHE A 11 -10.41 2.45 0.00
C PHE A 11 -11.77 2.15 -0.66
N THR A 12 -11.76 1.43 -1.78
CA THR A 12 -12.94 1.19 -2.62
C THR A 12 -13.45 -0.25 -2.55
N ASP A 13 -12.60 -1.23 -2.20
CA ASP A 13 -12.96 -2.66 -2.17
C ASP A 13 -13.05 -3.24 -0.74
N THR A 14 -13.49 -2.44 0.24
CA THR A 14 -14.14 -3.07 1.39
C THR A 14 -15.49 -3.59 0.92
N TYR A 15 -15.53 -4.84 0.44
CA TYR A 15 -16.72 -5.53 -0.03
C TYR A 15 -17.82 -5.67 1.04
N GLN A 16 -17.56 -5.24 2.28
CA GLN A 16 -18.43 -5.45 3.44
C GLN A 16 -18.32 -4.28 4.42
N GLU A 17 -19.45 -3.62 4.73
CA GLU A 17 -19.54 -2.59 5.78
C GLU A 17 -19.00 -3.04 7.16
N PRO A 18 -19.21 -4.30 7.60
CA PRO A 18 -18.59 -4.82 8.83
C PRO A 18 -17.06 -4.70 8.86
N TRP A 19 -16.42 -4.79 7.69
CA TRP A 19 -14.98 -4.71 7.56
C TRP A 19 -14.48 -3.28 7.79
N VAL A 20 -15.19 -2.29 7.23
CA VAL A 20 -14.92 -0.86 7.48
C VAL A 20 -15.15 -0.51 8.95
N ALA A 21 -16.21 -1.07 9.55
CA ALA A 21 -16.53 -0.83 10.95
C ALA A 21 -15.42 -1.33 11.89
N ALA A 22 -14.82 -2.49 11.60
CA ALA A 22 -13.71 -3.04 12.38
C ALA A 22 -12.40 -2.23 12.25
N LEU A 23 -12.25 -1.47 11.17
CA LEU A 23 -11.07 -0.64 10.90
C LEU A 23 -11.04 0.68 11.70
N ARG A 24 -12.21 1.18 12.06
CA ARG A 24 -12.38 2.52 12.62
C ARG A 24 -12.08 2.56 14.11
N ALA A 25 -11.55 3.70 14.55
CA ALA A 25 -11.43 4.03 15.97
C ALA A 25 -12.77 4.45 16.58
N TRP A 26 -13.74 4.83 15.73
CA TRP A 26 -15.00 5.45 16.14
C TRP A 26 -14.76 6.70 17.00
N HIS A 27 -13.67 7.39 16.69
CA HIS A 27 -13.24 8.62 17.34
C HIS A 27 -12.54 9.53 16.32
N ASN A 28 -13.03 10.77 16.18
CA ASN A 28 -12.53 11.82 15.28
C ASN A 28 -12.33 11.37 13.81
N GLY A 29 -13.16 10.44 13.34
CA GLY A 29 -13.12 9.89 11.99
C GLY A 29 -11.83 9.12 11.66
N SER A 30 -11.07 8.71 12.67
CA SER A 30 -9.75 8.09 12.49
C SER A 30 -9.84 6.56 12.34
N LEU A 31 -8.83 5.99 11.68
CA LEU A 31 -8.59 4.56 11.69
C LEU A 31 -7.88 4.18 12.98
N LEU A 32 -8.27 3.06 13.58
CA LEU A 32 -7.80 2.66 14.90
C LEU A 32 -6.29 2.29 14.84
N GLU A 33 -5.51 2.88 15.75
CA GLU A 33 -4.08 2.66 15.91
C GLU A 33 -3.79 1.46 16.84
N GLY A 34 -2.65 0.82 16.61
CA GLY A 34 -2.13 -0.24 17.47
C GLY A 34 -1.28 0.28 18.62
N PRO A 35 -0.59 -0.61 19.35
CA PRO A 35 0.32 -0.21 20.43
C PRO A 35 1.54 0.57 19.91
N MET A 36 1.92 0.35 18.65
CA MET A 36 2.96 1.13 17.97
C MET A 36 2.32 2.34 17.30
N LYS A 37 2.76 3.54 17.70
CA LYS A 37 2.27 4.81 17.16
C LYS A 37 2.36 4.86 15.63
N ASP A 38 1.33 5.35 14.96
CA ASP A 38 1.25 5.47 13.49
C ASP A 38 1.25 4.12 12.74
N TYR A 39 0.97 3.00 13.44
CA TYR A 39 0.77 1.67 12.85
C TYR A 39 -0.58 1.08 13.26
N PRO A 40 -1.19 0.21 12.42
CA PRO A 40 -2.36 -0.57 12.81
C PRO A 40 -1.99 -1.63 13.88
N PRO A 41 -2.98 -2.19 14.60
CA PRO A 41 -2.75 -3.28 15.54
C PRO A 41 -2.44 -4.62 14.84
N LEU A 42 -1.96 -5.59 15.62
CA LEU A 42 -1.67 -6.98 15.23
C LEU A 42 -2.90 -7.89 15.27
N ASN A 43 -2.91 -8.99 14.49
CA ASN A 43 -4.04 -9.89 14.16
C ASN A 43 -4.67 -10.71 15.29
N ASP A 44 -4.86 -10.09 16.44
CA ASP A 44 -5.59 -10.64 17.58
C ASP A 44 -7.05 -11.04 17.26
N PRO A 45 -7.83 -10.28 16.45
CA PRO A 45 -9.17 -10.68 16.01
C PRO A 45 -9.20 -11.84 14.99
N ARG A 46 -8.04 -12.38 14.58
CA ARG A 46 -7.91 -13.54 13.65
C ARG A 46 -8.70 -13.41 12.36
N ILE A 47 -8.66 -12.22 11.78
CA ILE A 47 -9.33 -11.96 10.52
C ILE A 47 -8.62 -12.78 9.41
N PRO A 48 -9.35 -13.36 8.43
CA PRO A 48 -8.78 -14.22 7.38
C PRO A 48 -7.84 -13.48 6.41
N LEU A 49 -6.57 -13.36 6.79
CA LEU A 49 -5.48 -12.88 5.94
C LEU A 49 -4.85 -14.03 5.15
N ILE A 50 -4.36 -13.74 3.94
CA ILE A 50 -3.50 -14.68 3.22
C ILE A 50 -2.13 -14.64 3.89
N ASN A 51 -1.70 -15.77 4.45
CA ASN A 51 -0.46 -15.89 5.21
C ASN A 51 0.23 -17.24 4.92
N PRO A 52 0.69 -17.48 3.68
CA PRO A 52 1.57 -18.61 3.43
C PRO A 52 2.87 -18.45 4.23
N ALA A 53 3.52 -19.56 4.53
CA ALA A 53 4.81 -19.56 5.20
C ALA A 53 5.84 -18.79 4.34
N PRO A 54 6.63 -17.85 4.91
CA PRO A 54 7.67 -17.17 4.16
C PRO A 54 8.65 -18.18 3.54
N PRO A 55 9.16 -17.94 2.31
CA PRO A 55 10.03 -18.90 1.64
C PRO A 55 11.29 -19.28 2.44
N GLN A 56 11.82 -18.35 3.25
CA GLN A 56 12.98 -18.59 4.11
C GLN A 56 12.62 -19.40 5.38
N ILE A 57 11.35 -19.39 5.78
CA ILE A 57 10.85 -20.01 7.00
C ILE A 57 9.87 -21.11 6.58
N HIS A 58 10.37 -22.33 6.39
CA HIS A 58 9.58 -23.51 6.01
C HIS A 58 8.69 -24.05 7.15
N ARG A 59 7.99 -23.17 7.87
CA ARG A 59 7.04 -23.49 8.94
C ARG A 59 5.87 -22.52 8.93
N LEU A 60 4.72 -22.99 9.41
CA LEU A 60 3.57 -22.12 9.66
C LEU A 60 3.95 -21.07 10.70
N MET A 61 3.64 -19.82 10.41
CA MET A 61 3.86 -18.71 11.34
C MET A 61 2.56 -18.34 12.05
N ASN A 62 2.65 -17.83 13.27
CA ASN A 62 1.48 -17.39 14.02
C ASN A 62 0.73 -16.32 13.21
N PRO A 63 -0.55 -16.50 12.86
CA PRO A 63 -1.33 -15.49 12.13
C PRO A 63 -1.46 -14.17 12.89
N GLU A 64 -1.35 -14.18 14.22
CA GLU A 64 -1.41 -12.99 15.08
C GLU A 64 -0.23 -12.04 14.88
N ARG A 65 0.88 -12.50 14.27
CA ARG A 65 2.04 -11.64 13.97
C ARG A 65 1.72 -10.58 12.92
N LEU A 66 0.79 -10.88 12.00
CA LEU A 66 0.48 -9.98 10.92
C LEU A 66 -0.25 -8.77 11.49
N PHE A 67 -0.06 -7.61 10.88
CA PHE A 67 -0.92 -6.50 11.20
C PHE A 67 -2.37 -6.92 10.92
N SER A 68 -3.19 -6.92 11.98
CA SER A 68 -4.50 -7.54 12.00
C SER A 68 -5.38 -7.09 10.90
N LYS A 69 -5.35 -5.77 10.73
CA LYS A 69 -6.60 -5.10 10.99
C LYS A 69 -7.54 -5.17 9.81
N ILE A 70 -7.28 -6.04 8.85
CA ILE A 70 -8.19 -6.13 7.75
C ILE A 70 -7.97 -4.92 6.88
N SER A 71 -6.74 -4.63 6.46
CA SER A 71 -6.53 -3.69 5.38
C SER A 71 -7.10 -2.30 5.62
N VAL A 72 -6.20 -1.37 5.91
CA VAL A 72 -6.35 -0.01 5.39
C VAL A 72 -6.65 -0.04 3.87
N LEU A 73 -6.35 -1.19 3.25
CA LEU A 73 -6.27 -1.43 1.84
C LEU A 73 -7.32 -2.39 1.19
N GLY A 74 -8.43 -2.81 1.82
CA GLY A 74 -9.35 -3.85 1.29
C GLY A 74 -8.76 -5.25 0.93
N ASP A 75 -7.44 -5.41 0.79
CA ASP A 75 -6.78 -6.58 0.17
C ASP A 75 -6.15 -7.53 1.22
N PRO A 76 -6.56 -8.82 1.29
CA PRO A 76 -5.97 -9.81 2.20
C PRO A 76 -4.49 -10.18 1.90
N ARG A 77 -3.92 -9.70 0.79
CA ARG A 77 -2.55 -9.97 0.32
C ARG A 77 -1.56 -8.88 0.69
N ILE A 78 -1.96 -7.86 1.45
CA ILE A 78 -1.10 -6.69 1.63
C ILE A 78 0.25 -6.93 2.31
N ASN A 79 0.36 -8.04 3.04
CA ASN A 79 1.60 -8.47 3.69
C ASN A 79 2.55 -9.26 2.76
N GLU A 80 2.24 -9.34 1.47
CA GLU A 80 2.96 -10.16 0.51
C GLU A 80 4.42 -9.71 0.33
N ASN A 81 4.71 -8.41 0.28
CA ASN A 81 6.08 -7.89 0.35
C ASN A 81 6.19 -6.57 1.14
N PRO A 82 7.39 -6.23 1.69
CA PRO A 82 7.60 -5.03 2.50
C PRO A 82 7.28 -3.71 1.79
N GLY A 83 7.51 -3.62 0.47
CA GLY A 83 7.21 -2.42 -0.31
C GLY A 83 5.71 -2.17 -0.45
N LEU A 84 4.95 -3.25 -0.69
CA LEU A 84 3.49 -3.22 -0.75
C LEU A 84 2.88 -2.81 0.60
N LEU A 85 3.33 -3.42 1.70
CA LEU A 85 2.89 -3.06 3.04
C LEU A 85 3.23 -1.59 3.38
N SER A 86 4.42 -1.12 3.02
CA SER A 86 4.87 0.25 3.29
C SER A 86 4.00 1.30 2.60
N LEU A 87 3.65 1.10 1.34
CA LEU A 87 2.73 1.98 0.62
C LEU A 87 1.33 1.99 1.24
N GLY A 88 0.86 0.86 1.75
CA GLY A 88 -0.38 0.80 2.50
C GLY A 88 -0.36 1.59 3.80
N LEU A 89 0.73 1.49 4.55
CA LEU A 89 0.92 2.25 5.78
C LEU A 89 1.07 3.75 5.53
N ILE A 90 1.57 4.19 4.38
CA ILE A 90 1.53 5.60 3.98
C ILE A 90 0.09 6.09 3.86
N LEU A 91 -0.76 5.33 3.18
CA LEU A 91 -2.14 5.72 2.93
C LEU A 91 -3.00 5.68 4.19
N TYR A 92 -2.68 4.75 5.10
CA TYR A 92 -3.20 4.72 6.46
C TYR A 92 -2.93 6.01 7.21
N ARG A 93 -1.65 6.39 7.28
CA ARG A 93 -1.22 7.62 7.94
C ARG A 93 -1.84 8.84 7.26
N TRP A 94 -1.91 8.83 5.94
CA TRP A 94 -2.54 9.90 5.17
C TRP A 94 -4.01 10.07 5.52
N HIS A 95 -4.77 8.98 5.64
CA HIS A 95 -6.16 9.03 6.11
C HIS A 95 -6.27 9.68 7.50
N ASN A 96 -5.49 9.24 8.48
CA ASN A 96 -5.55 9.79 9.84
C ASN A 96 -5.11 11.27 9.88
N ILE A 97 -4.17 11.68 9.03
CA ILE A 97 -3.81 13.10 8.84
C ILE A 97 -4.99 13.89 8.28
N GLN A 98 -5.70 13.37 7.26
CA GLN A 98 -6.87 14.05 6.70
C GLN A 98 -8.03 14.12 7.69
N ALA A 99 -8.31 13.03 8.41
CA ALA A 99 -9.33 13.00 9.44
C ALA A 99 -9.08 14.08 10.51
N ARG A 100 -7.83 14.22 10.97
CA ARG A 100 -7.44 15.26 11.92
C ARG A 100 -7.66 16.67 11.36
N ARG A 101 -7.20 16.93 10.13
CA ARG A 101 -7.38 18.23 9.47
C ARG A 101 -8.85 18.59 9.29
N ILE A 102 -9.66 17.63 8.85
CA ILE A 102 -11.10 17.82 8.65
C ILE A 102 -11.80 18.09 10.00
N GLN A 103 -11.43 17.37 11.07
CA GLN A 103 -11.97 17.63 12.40
C GLN A 103 -11.57 19.02 12.94
N GLU A 104 -10.35 19.47 12.66
CA GLU A 104 -9.86 20.81 13.03
C GLU A 104 -10.63 21.92 12.27
N GLU A 105 -10.90 21.71 10.98
CA GLU A 105 -11.67 22.64 10.13
C GLU A 105 -13.17 22.61 10.42
N HIS A 106 -13.69 21.44 10.83
CA HIS A 106 -15.09 21.22 11.15
C HIS A 106 -15.28 20.59 12.55
N PRO A 107 -15.11 21.37 13.64
CA PRO A 107 -15.13 20.85 15.01
C PRO A 107 -16.44 20.19 15.44
N TYR A 108 -17.55 20.50 14.77
CA TYR A 108 -18.89 20.01 15.10
C TYR A 108 -19.30 18.77 14.28
N TRP A 109 -18.48 18.33 13.33
CA TRP A 109 -18.77 17.13 12.55
C TRP A 109 -18.67 15.88 13.43
N THR A 110 -19.58 14.95 13.17
CA THR A 110 -19.60 13.62 13.77
C THR A 110 -18.44 12.76 13.25
N ASP A 111 -18.10 11.70 13.98
CA ASP A 111 -17.08 10.71 13.56
C ASP A 111 -17.34 10.18 12.14
N GLU A 112 -18.60 9.95 11.78
CA GLU A 112 -19.00 9.49 10.45
C GLU A 112 -18.71 10.51 9.36
N GLU A 113 -19.08 11.77 9.58
CA GLU A 113 -18.86 12.85 8.61
C GLU A 113 -17.37 13.06 8.38
N VAL A 114 -16.55 13.06 9.44
CA VAL A 114 -15.10 13.17 9.33
C VAL A 114 -14.50 11.96 8.63
N PHE A 115 -14.92 10.74 8.97
CA PHE A 115 -14.42 9.51 8.34
C PHE A 115 -14.71 9.49 6.84
N GLN A 116 -15.95 9.80 6.42
CA GLN A 116 -16.32 9.82 5.00
C GLN A 116 -15.63 10.95 4.25
N GLY A 117 -15.42 12.11 4.89
CA GLY A 117 -14.63 13.21 4.35
C GLY A 117 -13.19 12.79 4.09
N ALA A 118 -12.52 12.20 5.08
CA ALA A 118 -11.16 11.70 4.97
C ALA A 118 -11.05 10.60 3.89
N ARG A 119 -11.95 9.61 3.91
CA ARG A 119 -12.02 8.54 2.90
C ARG A 119 -12.15 9.10 1.49
N ARG A 120 -13.06 10.06 1.27
CA ARG A 120 -13.24 10.72 -0.04
C ARG A 120 -11.95 11.39 -0.51
N TRP A 121 -11.24 12.05 0.39
CA TRP A 121 -9.99 12.72 0.08
C TRP A 121 -8.89 11.74 -0.34
N VAL A 122 -8.76 10.62 0.37
CA VAL A 122 -7.74 9.61 0.02
C VAL A 122 -8.09 8.90 -1.29
N ILE A 123 -9.36 8.58 -1.56
CA ILE A 123 -9.81 8.03 -2.86
C ILE A 123 -9.46 8.99 -4.00
N ALA A 124 -9.77 10.29 -3.84
CA ALA A 124 -9.44 11.30 -4.86
C ALA A 124 -7.92 11.41 -5.09
N THR A 125 -7.14 11.37 -4.00
CA THR A 125 -5.66 11.39 -4.07
C THR A 125 -5.14 10.19 -4.87
N LEU A 126 -5.66 8.99 -4.60
CA LEU A 126 -5.25 7.77 -5.29
C LEU A 126 -5.65 7.76 -6.76
N GLN A 127 -6.85 8.22 -7.09
CA GLN A 127 -7.30 8.38 -8.48
C GLN A 127 -6.41 9.36 -9.25
N LYS A 128 -6.08 10.51 -8.64
CA LYS A 128 -5.20 11.52 -9.26
C LYS A 128 -3.80 10.96 -9.51
N ILE A 129 -3.17 10.37 -8.50
CA ILE A 129 -1.83 9.79 -8.62
C ILE A 129 -1.84 8.69 -9.68
N THR A 130 -2.86 7.85 -9.69
CA THR A 130 -2.99 6.74 -10.64
C THR A 130 -3.13 7.21 -12.08
N LEU A 131 -4.11 8.07 -12.36
CA LEU A 131 -4.48 8.43 -13.73
C LEU A 131 -3.55 9.51 -14.31
N TYR A 132 -3.11 10.47 -13.51
CA TYR A 132 -2.41 11.64 -14.04
C TYR A 132 -0.89 11.61 -13.80
N ASP A 133 -0.42 10.94 -12.75
CA ASP A 133 1.03 10.86 -12.48
C ASP A 133 1.60 9.52 -12.93
N PHE A 134 0.92 8.42 -12.62
CA PHE A 134 1.45 7.08 -12.79
C PHE A 134 1.24 6.51 -14.18
N LEU A 135 0.00 6.52 -14.68
CA LEU A 135 -0.36 5.87 -15.94
C LEU A 135 0.34 6.47 -17.19
N PRO A 136 0.47 7.81 -17.32
CA PRO A 136 1.15 8.40 -18.49
C PRO A 136 2.64 8.04 -18.54
N ILE A 137 3.31 7.99 -17.38
CA ILE A 137 4.72 7.59 -17.27
C ILE A 137 4.89 6.12 -17.66
N MET A 138 4.03 5.25 -17.15
CA MET A 138 4.10 3.80 -17.44
C MET A 138 3.86 3.44 -18.89
N LEU A 139 2.96 4.16 -19.56
CA LEU A 139 2.69 3.93 -20.98
C LEU A 139 3.66 4.69 -21.87
N ALA A 140 4.59 5.47 -21.27
CA ALA A 140 5.45 6.42 -21.96
C ALA A 140 4.67 7.33 -22.93
N ASP A 141 3.43 7.70 -22.54
CA ASP A 141 2.50 8.49 -23.34
C ASP A 141 1.77 9.51 -22.46
N GLU A 142 2.19 10.77 -22.56
CA GLU A 142 1.59 11.89 -21.84
C GLU A 142 0.10 12.11 -22.18
N LYS A 143 -0.36 11.60 -23.33
CA LYS A 143 -1.75 11.72 -23.80
C LYS A 143 -2.57 10.46 -23.51
N ALA A 144 -2.01 9.47 -22.82
CA ALA A 144 -2.69 8.22 -22.50
C ALA A 144 -4.01 8.44 -21.72
N VAL A 145 -4.06 9.50 -20.91
CA VAL A 145 -5.28 9.91 -20.20
C VAL A 145 -5.76 11.26 -20.76
N PRO A 146 -6.76 11.27 -21.65
CA PRO A 146 -7.31 12.52 -22.15
C PRO A 146 -7.97 13.33 -21.02
N PRO A 147 -8.08 14.67 -21.16
CA PRO A 147 -8.77 15.51 -20.19
C PRO A 147 -10.18 14.97 -19.89
N TYR A 148 -10.52 14.89 -18.61
CA TYR A 148 -11.83 14.40 -18.19
C TYR A 148 -12.92 15.38 -18.61
N GLU A 149 -13.86 14.92 -19.44
CA GLU A 149 -14.96 15.76 -19.95
C GLU A 149 -16.15 15.78 -18.99
N LYS A 150 -16.69 14.59 -18.69
CA LYS A 150 -17.89 14.39 -17.90
C LYS A 150 -18.08 12.92 -17.52
N TYR A 151 -18.91 12.68 -16.52
CA TYR A 151 -19.35 11.34 -16.16
C TYR A 151 -20.21 10.75 -17.29
N LYS A 152 -19.89 9.52 -17.69
CA LYS A 152 -20.58 8.78 -18.77
C LYS A 152 -21.28 7.56 -18.16
N PRO A 153 -22.57 7.64 -17.80
CA PRO A 153 -23.27 6.58 -17.06
C PRO A 153 -23.43 5.28 -17.85
N LEU A 154 -23.29 5.33 -19.18
CA LEU A 154 -23.45 4.17 -20.08
C LEU A 154 -22.13 3.45 -20.40
N VAL A 155 -20.99 3.94 -19.87
CA VAL A 155 -19.71 3.27 -20.06
C VAL A 155 -19.57 2.18 -19.00
N PRO A 156 -19.43 0.90 -19.37
CA PRO A 156 -19.22 -0.17 -18.40
C PRO A 156 -17.83 -0.01 -17.74
N PRO A 157 -17.75 0.14 -16.41
CA PRO A 157 -16.47 0.34 -15.72
C PRO A 157 -15.75 -0.97 -15.37
N GLY A 158 -16.25 -2.10 -15.88
CA GLY A 158 -15.74 -3.43 -15.54
C GLY A 158 -14.31 -3.66 -16.04
N ILE A 159 -13.52 -4.41 -15.26
CA ILE A 159 -12.18 -4.83 -15.65
C ILE A 159 -12.27 -5.92 -16.71
N SER A 160 -11.60 -5.71 -17.85
CA SER A 160 -11.56 -6.71 -18.92
C SER A 160 -10.65 -7.88 -18.57
N HIS A 161 -10.95 -9.07 -19.09
CA HIS A 161 -10.09 -10.25 -18.91
C HIS A 161 -8.67 -10.04 -19.43
N ALA A 162 -8.53 -9.34 -20.56
CA ALA A 162 -7.23 -9.01 -21.13
C ALA A 162 -6.41 -8.10 -20.21
N PHE A 163 -7.09 -7.12 -19.57
CA PHE A 163 -6.43 -6.27 -18.57
C PHE A 163 -5.96 -7.09 -17.39
N ALA A 164 -6.83 -7.90 -16.77
CA ALA A 164 -6.50 -8.70 -15.59
C ALA A 164 -5.40 -9.76 -15.84
N ALA A 165 -5.40 -10.39 -17.01
CA ALA A 165 -4.47 -11.47 -17.34
C ALA A 165 -3.11 -10.98 -17.87
N ALA A 166 -3.08 -9.88 -18.62
CA ALA A 166 -1.87 -9.43 -19.32
C ALA A 166 -1.42 -8.04 -18.87
N ALA A 167 -2.22 -7.00 -19.15
CA ALA A 167 -1.79 -5.61 -18.89
C ALA A 167 -1.45 -5.40 -17.41
N PHE A 168 -2.26 -5.96 -16.52
CA PHE A 168 -2.07 -5.85 -15.09
C PHE A 168 -0.89 -6.68 -14.54
N ARG A 169 -0.32 -7.57 -15.35
CA ARG A 169 0.85 -8.39 -14.99
C ARG A 169 2.18 -7.77 -15.39
N TYR A 170 2.17 -6.72 -16.20
CA TYR A 170 3.38 -6.02 -16.64
C TYR A 170 4.35 -5.70 -15.49
N PRO A 171 3.93 -5.19 -14.31
CA PRO A 171 4.86 -4.83 -13.24
C PRO A 171 5.72 -5.95 -12.71
N HIS A 172 5.35 -7.22 -12.92
CA HIS A 172 6.20 -8.33 -12.50
C HIS A 172 7.55 -8.35 -13.23
N THR A 173 7.66 -7.70 -14.40
CA THR A 173 8.95 -7.58 -15.11
C THR A 173 9.90 -6.55 -14.49
N ILE A 174 9.36 -5.50 -13.87
CA ILE A 174 10.15 -4.40 -13.32
C ILE A 174 10.48 -4.56 -11.82
N VAL A 175 10.18 -5.73 -11.23
CA VAL A 175 10.45 -5.99 -9.81
C VAL A 175 11.95 -6.23 -9.60
N PRO A 176 12.63 -5.41 -8.76
CA PRO A 176 14.05 -5.62 -8.47
C PRO A 176 14.27 -6.87 -7.61
N PRO A 177 15.45 -7.51 -7.66
CA PRO A 177 15.74 -8.70 -6.87
C PRO A 177 15.88 -8.40 -5.37
N ALA A 178 16.18 -7.15 -5.03
CA ALA A 178 16.33 -6.67 -3.67
C ALA A 178 15.88 -5.21 -3.55
N LEU A 179 15.44 -4.81 -2.36
CA LEU A 179 15.11 -3.42 -2.03
C LEU A 179 16.28 -2.76 -1.31
N LEU A 180 16.69 -1.59 -1.81
CA LEU A 180 17.58 -0.70 -1.09
C LEU A 180 16.79 0.00 0.01
N LEU A 181 17.42 0.22 1.17
CA LEU A 181 16.85 0.98 2.28
C LEU A 181 17.64 2.27 2.43
N ARG A 182 16.94 3.41 2.48
CA ARG A 182 17.60 4.72 2.61
C ARG A 182 17.27 5.33 3.96
N LYS A 183 18.29 5.61 4.77
CA LYS A 183 18.12 6.15 6.12
C LYS A 183 17.44 7.52 6.07
N ARG A 184 16.64 7.80 7.09
CA ARG A 184 16.10 9.15 7.32
C ARG A 184 17.16 10.02 7.99
N ALA A 185 18.13 10.49 7.21
CA ALA A 185 19.14 11.43 7.67
C ALA A 185 18.81 12.84 7.17
N ASN A 186 18.78 13.83 8.06
CA ASN A 186 18.41 15.24 7.82
C ASN A 186 19.12 15.86 6.59
N GLY A 187 18.62 15.61 5.38
CA GLY A 187 19.19 16.06 4.12
C GLY A 187 20.35 15.24 3.55
N LYS A 188 20.71 14.09 4.13
CA LYS A 188 21.78 13.21 3.61
C LYS A 188 21.19 12.01 2.86
N CYS A 189 21.71 11.74 1.67
CA CYS A 189 21.35 10.56 0.87
C CYS A 189 22.24 9.37 1.27
N GLU A 190 21.91 8.74 2.40
CA GLU A 190 22.66 7.59 2.92
C GLU A 190 21.81 6.31 2.84
N PHE A 191 22.32 5.31 2.13
CA PHE A 191 21.73 3.98 2.08
C PHE A 191 22.25 3.11 3.23
N ARG A 192 21.49 2.10 3.61
CA ARG A 192 22.01 1.07 4.52
C ARG A 192 22.96 0.17 3.74
N ASP A 193 24.16 -0.01 4.31
CA ASP A 193 25.16 -0.95 3.79
C ASP A 193 24.94 -2.37 4.32
N GLU A 194 24.09 -2.53 5.35
CA GLU A 194 23.75 -3.81 5.95
C GLU A 194 22.26 -3.89 6.32
N VAL A 195 21.59 -4.89 5.77
CA VAL A 195 20.18 -5.24 5.94
C VAL A 195 20.13 -6.77 6.08
N GLY A 196 19.98 -7.25 7.32
CA GLY A 196 20.06 -8.68 7.63
C GLY A 196 21.36 -9.36 7.20
N GLY A 197 22.50 -8.65 7.27
CA GLY A 197 23.83 -9.16 6.85
C GLY A 197 24.14 -9.02 5.35
N TYR A 198 23.27 -8.37 4.58
CA TYR A 198 23.42 -8.16 3.13
C TYR A 198 23.34 -6.67 2.77
N PRO A 199 23.87 -6.23 1.61
CA PRO A 199 23.82 -4.82 1.21
C PRO A 199 22.42 -4.29 0.87
N ALA A 200 21.43 -5.17 0.73
CA ALA A 200 20.06 -4.83 0.39
C ALA A 200 19.10 -5.93 0.87
N LEU A 201 17.83 -5.59 1.02
CA LEU A 201 16.81 -6.56 1.41
C LEU A 201 16.42 -7.47 0.23
N ARG A 202 16.84 -8.72 0.24
CA ARG A 202 16.50 -9.68 -0.84
C ARG A 202 15.00 -10.02 -0.84
N LEU A 203 14.30 -9.83 -1.96
CA LEU A 203 12.85 -10.08 -2.01
C LEU A 203 12.49 -11.56 -1.86
N CYS A 204 13.23 -12.48 -2.49
CA CYS A 204 12.90 -13.91 -2.49
C CYS A 204 12.84 -14.56 -1.12
N GLN A 205 13.59 -14.01 -0.16
CA GLN A 205 13.62 -14.49 1.22
C GLN A 205 12.52 -13.86 2.09
N ASN A 206 11.97 -12.71 1.66
CA ASN A 206 11.15 -11.85 2.48
C ASN A 206 9.68 -11.75 2.03
N TRP A 207 9.26 -12.53 1.02
CA TRP A 207 7.84 -12.68 0.72
C TRP A 207 7.08 -13.17 1.95
N TRP A 208 5.94 -12.54 2.24
CA TRP A 208 5.08 -12.83 3.40
C TRP A 208 5.77 -12.63 4.76
N ASN A 209 6.90 -11.93 4.79
CA ASN A 209 7.56 -11.49 6.03
C ASN A 209 7.62 -9.96 6.15
N ALA A 210 6.70 -9.26 5.49
CA ALA A 210 6.69 -7.81 5.40
C ALA A 210 6.61 -7.11 6.77
N GLN A 211 5.90 -7.70 7.75
CA GLN A 211 5.67 -7.05 9.04
C GLN A 211 6.94 -6.91 9.87
N ASP A 212 7.79 -7.95 9.90
CA ASP A 212 9.02 -7.93 10.70
C ASP A 212 9.99 -6.92 10.10
N ILE A 213 10.12 -6.92 8.77
CA ILE A 213 10.97 -5.97 8.05
C ILE A 213 10.52 -4.53 8.28
N VAL A 214 9.22 -4.25 8.18
CA VAL A 214 8.69 -2.89 8.38
C VAL A 214 8.89 -2.44 9.84
N GLN A 215 8.74 -3.34 10.82
CA GLN A 215 9.00 -3.02 12.22
C GLN A 215 10.50 -2.79 12.49
N GLU A 216 11.38 -3.52 11.82
CA GLU A 216 12.83 -3.41 11.99
C GLU A 216 13.42 -2.16 11.32
N TYR A 217 13.01 -1.85 10.09
CA TYR A 217 13.63 -0.81 9.26
C TYR A 217 12.78 0.44 9.04
N SER A 218 11.52 0.45 9.50
CA SER A 218 10.52 1.51 9.31
C SER A 218 10.01 1.69 7.87
N VAL A 219 8.78 2.17 7.77
CA VAL A 219 8.13 2.54 6.49
C VAL A 219 8.92 3.61 5.74
N ASP A 220 9.47 4.59 6.46
CA ASP A 220 10.14 5.74 5.86
C ASP A 220 11.37 5.30 5.07
N GLU A 221 12.20 4.42 5.64
CA GLU A 221 13.43 4.00 4.97
C GLU A 221 13.19 3.13 3.74
N ILE A 222 12.16 2.26 3.80
CA ILE A 222 11.74 1.42 2.67
C ILE A 222 11.26 2.31 1.51
N VAL A 223 10.41 3.31 1.81
CA VAL A 223 9.84 4.18 0.78
C VAL A 223 10.89 5.10 0.18
N LEU A 224 11.78 5.65 1.00
CA LEU A 224 12.88 6.49 0.51
C LEU A 224 13.86 5.67 -0.34
N GLY A 225 14.09 4.41 0.02
CA GLY A 225 14.86 3.46 -0.76
C GLY A 225 14.22 3.18 -2.11
N MET A 226 12.94 2.78 -2.13
CA MET A 226 12.16 2.55 -3.35
C MET A 226 12.11 3.78 -4.26
N ALA A 227 11.95 4.98 -3.70
CA ALA A 227 11.91 6.22 -4.48
C ALA A 227 13.26 6.59 -5.10
N SER A 228 14.37 6.05 -4.57
CA SER A 228 15.73 6.33 -5.06
C SER A 228 16.29 5.18 -5.91
N GLN A 229 15.70 3.99 -5.83
CA GLN A 229 16.12 2.81 -6.56
C GLN A 229 15.45 2.74 -7.93
N ILE A 230 16.23 2.48 -8.96
CA ILE A 230 15.73 2.23 -10.32
C ILE A 230 15.12 0.82 -10.37
N ALA A 231 13.96 0.70 -11.00
CA ALA A 231 13.31 -0.58 -11.26
C ALA A 231 14.08 -1.42 -12.31
N GLU A 232 13.71 -2.69 -12.47
CA GLU A 232 14.33 -3.53 -13.50
C GLU A 232 13.88 -3.15 -14.91
N GLY A 233 14.66 -3.60 -15.90
CA GLY A 233 14.39 -3.34 -17.31
C GLY A 233 13.11 -4.00 -17.81
N GLU A 234 12.45 -3.34 -18.76
CA GLU A 234 11.18 -3.78 -19.35
C GLU A 234 11.42 -4.84 -20.43
N ILE A 235 11.76 -6.05 -20.02
CA ILE A 235 12.13 -7.15 -20.93
C ILE A 235 11.32 -8.42 -20.64
N SER A 236 11.44 -9.44 -21.50
CA SER A 236 10.76 -10.73 -21.29
C SER A 236 11.40 -11.60 -20.19
N LEU A 237 12.49 -11.12 -19.57
CA LEU A 237 13.19 -11.82 -18.50
C LEU A 237 12.58 -11.46 -17.16
N LEU A 238 12.13 -12.48 -16.43
CA LEU A 238 11.75 -12.34 -15.03
C LEU A 238 12.93 -12.77 -14.16
N LEU A 239 13.28 -11.94 -13.19
CA LEU A 239 14.29 -12.31 -12.20
C LEU A 239 13.76 -13.41 -11.29
N LYS A 240 14.68 -14.20 -10.74
CA LYS A 240 14.41 -15.11 -9.62
C LYS A 240 14.24 -14.25 -8.34
N THR A 241 13.06 -13.66 -8.23
CA THR A 241 12.62 -12.87 -7.09
C THR A 241 11.93 -13.72 -6.05
#